data_AF-A0A5C8V7K7-F1
#
_entry.id   AF-A0A5C8V7K7-F1
#
_cell.length_a   1.000
_cell.length_b   1.000
_cell.length_c   1.000
_cell.angle_alpha   90.00
_cell.angle_beta   90.00
_cell.angle_gamma   90.00
#
_symmetry.space_group_name_H-M   'P 1'
#
loop_
_entity.id
_entity.type
_entity.pdbx_description
1 polymer ?
#
loop_
_entity_poly.entity_id
_entity_poly.type
_entity_poly.pdbx_seq_one_letter_code
_entity_poly.pdbx_strand_id
1 'polypeptide(L)'
;MKKTIFLITLAIALVFIGCSKDDDGGSKCDSCTLAGEKLEICDNGDGTYDIKGGGETETITEEDLDGATPKAFIESICDFNIGF
;
A
#
# COMPACT_ATOMS: atom_id res chain seq x y z
N MET A 1 32.60 31.75 -16.21
CA MET A 1 33.03 30.57 -15.42
C MET A 1 31.77 29.88 -14.91
N LYS A 2 31.73 28.55 -15.04
CA LYS A 2 30.60 27.64 -14.78
C LYS A 2 30.03 27.76 -13.38
N LYS A 3 28.70 27.66 -13.21
CA LYS A 3 28.00 27.14 -12.01
C LYS A 3 26.64 26.54 -12.45
N THR A 4 26.62 25.27 -12.88
CA THR A 4 26.01 24.12 -12.15
C THR A 4 24.49 24.27 -11.95
N ILE A 5 23.66 23.81 -12.89
CA ILE A 5 23.00 22.48 -12.89
C ILE A 5 22.26 22.21 -11.56
N PHE A 6 20.95 22.48 -11.56
CA PHE A 6 20.00 22.01 -10.56
C PHE A 6 19.69 20.54 -10.85
N LEU A 7 20.37 19.65 -10.13
CA LEU A 7 19.98 18.25 -10.00
C LEU A 7 18.82 18.19 -8.99
N ILE A 8 17.59 18.15 -9.49
CA ILE A 8 16.44 17.67 -8.70
C ILE A 8 16.40 16.17 -8.94
N THR A 9 17.20 15.44 -8.16
CA THR A 9 17.05 14.00 -8.00
C THR A 9 15.71 13.76 -7.31
N LEU A 10 14.70 13.38 -8.10
CA LEU A 10 13.48 12.76 -7.64
C LEU A 10 13.86 11.42 -7.01
N ALA A 11 14.23 11.46 -5.73
CA ALA A 11 14.34 10.28 -4.90
C ALA A 11 12.91 9.80 -4.63
N ILE A 12 12.43 8.89 -5.48
CA ILE A 12 11.31 8.02 -5.15
C ILE A 12 11.83 7.12 -4.03
N ALA A 13 11.67 7.59 -2.79
CA ALA A 13 11.81 6.74 -1.63
C ALA A 13 10.60 5.80 -1.64
N LEU A 14 10.77 4.63 -2.27
CA LEU A 14 10.00 3.45 -1.90
C LEU A 14 10.43 3.09 -0.48
N VAL A 15 9.82 3.77 0.49
CA VAL A 15 9.92 3.40 1.88
C VAL A 15 9.07 2.13 2.02
N PHE A 16 9.68 0.98 1.79
CA PHE A 16 9.17 -0.29 2.30
C PHE A 16 9.28 -0.25 3.82
N ILE A 17 8.33 0.44 4.46
CA ILE A 17 8.09 0.31 5.89
C ILE A 17 7.51 -1.09 6.04
N GLY A 18 8.35 -2.01 6.54
CA GLY A 18 7.89 -3.25 7.13
C GLY A 18 7.03 -2.96 8.35
N CYS A 19 6.10 -3.85 8.64
CA CYS A 19 5.24 -3.82 9.82
C CYS A 19 6.00 -3.48 11.10
N SER A 20 5.91 -2.22 11.53
CA SER A 20 6.12 -1.86 12.93
C SER A 20 4.75 -1.75 13.57
N LYS A 21 4.53 -2.68 14.47
CA LYS A 21 3.55 -2.66 15.52
C LYS A 21 3.86 -1.47 16.43
N ASP A 22 3.45 -0.27 16.05
CA ASP A 22 3.47 0.92 16.90
C ASP A 22 2.35 1.86 16.46
N ASP A 23 1.36 2.01 17.34
CA ASP A 23 0.44 3.14 17.42
C ASP A 23 1.16 4.46 17.10
N ASP A 24 0.73 5.18 16.06
CA ASP A 24 0.57 6.65 16.02
C ASP A 24 0.40 7.17 14.56
N GLY A 25 -0.83 7.56 14.22
CA GLY A 25 -1.07 8.83 13.52
C GLY A 25 -0.69 9.01 12.03
N GLY A 26 -0.34 7.98 11.27
CA GLY A 26 -0.11 8.09 9.82
C GLY A 26 -0.98 7.10 9.06
N SER A 27 -1.76 7.58 8.08
CA SER A 27 -2.54 6.85 7.06
C SER A 27 -2.79 5.36 7.34
N LYS A 28 -4.05 4.96 7.59
CA LYS A 28 -4.46 3.55 7.85
C LYS A 28 -4.21 2.67 6.62
N CYS A 29 -2.94 2.36 6.37
CA CYS A 29 -2.50 1.50 5.30
C CYS A 29 -2.10 0.16 5.91
N ASP A 30 -2.84 -0.88 5.56
CA ASP A 30 -2.50 -2.26 5.89
C ASP A 30 -1.70 -2.86 4.73
N SER A 31 -0.76 -3.76 4.99
CA SER A 31 0.01 -4.39 3.92
C SER A 31 0.35 -5.84 4.23
N CYS A 32 0.52 -6.62 3.18
CA CYS A 32 0.95 -8.02 3.22
C CYS A 32 1.93 -8.30 2.08
N THR A 33 2.62 -9.44 2.13
CA THR A 33 3.56 -9.86 1.09
C THR A 33 3.01 -11.09 0.39
N LEU A 34 2.85 -10.99 -0.93
CA LEU A 34 2.33 -12.04 -1.79
C LEU A 34 3.38 -12.43 -2.83
N ALA A 35 3.82 -13.68 -2.84
CA ALA A 35 4.80 -14.19 -3.81
C ALA A 35 6.09 -13.34 -3.95
N GLY A 36 6.48 -12.61 -2.90
CA GLY A 36 7.64 -11.70 -2.90
C GLY A 36 7.33 -10.25 -3.30
N GLU A 37 6.08 -9.94 -3.64
CA GLU A 37 5.59 -8.59 -3.91
C GLU A 37 4.81 -8.03 -2.72
N LYS A 38 4.95 -6.72 -2.45
CA LYS A 38 4.20 -6.05 -1.38
C LYS A 38 2.83 -5.64 -1.94
N LEU A 39 1.77 -6.09 -1.28
CA LEU A 39 0.41 -5.60 -1.45
C LEU A 39 0.08 -4.68 -0.28
N GLU A 40 -0.49 -3.51 -0.54
CA GLU A 40 -0.85 -2.49 0.46
C GLU A 40 -2.26 -1.98 0.17
N ILE A 41 -3.08 -1.75 1.18
CA ILE A 41 -4.41 -1.13 1.07
C ILE A 41 -4.46 0.06 2.01
N CYS A 42 -4.84 1.23 1.52
CA CYS A 42 -4.87 2.49 2.25
C CYS A 42 -6.28 3.07 2.31
N ASP A 43 -6.79 3.39 3.50
CA ASP A 43 -8.03 4.18 3.69
C ASP A 43 -7.78 5.66 3.35
N ASN A 44 -8.51 6.18 2.36
CA ASN A 44 -8.43 7.58 1.92
C ASN A 44 -9.25 8.53 2.81
N GLY A 45 -10.10 8.01 3.70
CA GLY A 45 -10.91 8.77 4.64
C GLY A 45 -12.21 9.34 4.04
N ASP A 46 -12.53 9.00 2.80
CA ASP A 46 -13.74 9.39 2.06
C ASP A 46 -14.66 8.20 1.74
N GLY A 47 -14.35 7.02 2.27
CA GLY A 47 -15.05 5.75 1.98
C GLY A 47 -14.45 4.98 0.79
N THR A 48 -13.31 5.43 0.27
CA THR A 48 -12.51 4.73 -0.74
C THR A 48 -11.20 4.21 -0.16
N TYR A 49 -10.67 3.17 -0.80
CA TYR A 49 -9.43 2.52 -0.42
C TYR A 49 -8.54 2.28 -1.63
N ASP A 50 -7.27 2.66 -1.53
CA ASP A 50 -6.28 2.44 -2.58
C ASP A 50 -5.47 1.17 -2.30
N ILE A 51 -5.57 0.19 -3.20
CA ILE A 51 -4.77 -1.03 -3.20
C ILE A 51 -3.56 -0.83 -4.11
N LYS A 52 -2.36 -1.10 -3.61
CA LYS A 52 -1.09 -0.96 -4.31
C LYS A 52 -0.36 -2.29 -4.32
N GLY A 53 0.05 -2.76 -5.50
CA GLY A 53 0.73 -4.03 -5.67
C GLY A 53 1.34 -4.15 -7.05
N GLY A 54 2.51 -4.79 -7.20
CA GLY A 54 3.12 -5.03 -8.51
C GLY A 54 3.48 -3.77 -9.32
N GLY A 55 3.48 -2.58 -8.70
CA GLY A 55 3.64 -1.29 -9.39
C GLY A 55 2.33 -0.65 -9.87
N GLU A 56 1.19 -1.26 -9.55
CA GLU A 56 -0.15 -0.84 -9.94
C GLU A 56 -0.89 -0.25 -8.74
N THR A 57 -1.89 0.59 -8.99
CA THR A 57 -2.78 1.12 -7.94
C THR A 57 -4.21 1.02 -8.41
N GLU A 58 -5.02 0.33 -7.63
CA GLU A 58 -6.44 0.10 -7.85
C GLU A 58 -7.21 0.77 -6.71
N THR A 59 -8.22 1.57 -7.02
CA THR A 59 -9.07 2.21 -6.01
C THR A 59 -10.38 1.45 -5.91
N ILE A 60 -10.73 1.02 -4.71
CA ILE A 60 -11.99 0.35 -4.38
C ILE A 60 -12.80 1.19 -3.39
N THR A 61 -14.07 0.84 -3.21
CA THR A 61 -14.99 1.48 -2.27
C THR A 61 -15.25 0.60 -1.05
N GLU A 62 -15.86 1.17 -0.01
CA GLU A 62 -16.33 0.39 1.15
C GLU A 62 -17.34 -0.71 0.77
N GLU A 63 -18.11 -0.52 -0.30
CA GLU A 63 -19.03 -1.54 -0.82
C GLU A 63 -18.27 -2.75 -1.38
N ASP A 64 -17.10 -2.53 -2.00
CA ASP A 64 -16.25 -3.60 -2.53
C ASP A 64 -15.56 -4.43 -1.44
N LEU A 65 -15.44 -3.88 -0.22
CA LEU A 65 -14.93 -4.61 0.93
C LEU A 65 -15.94 -5.62 1.50
N ASP A 66 -17.20 -5.59 1.06
CA ASP A 66 -18.29 -6.47 1.56
C ASP A 66 -18.41 -6.45 3.10
N GLY A 67 -18.18 -5.28 3.70
CA GLY A 67 -18.17 -5.10 5.16
C GLY A 67 -16.94 -5.66 5.88
N ALA A 68 -15.95 -6.17 5.16
CA ALA A 68 -14.65 -6.52 5.72
C ALA A 68 -13.83 -5.27 6.05
N THR A 69 -12.87 -5.42 6.97
CA THR A 69 -11.88 -4.36 7.20
C THR A 69 -10.84 -4.37 6.08
N PRO A 70 -10.21 -3.23 5.74
CA PRO A 70 -9.16 -3.16 4.72
C PRO A 70 -8.06 -4.20 4.96
N LYS A 71 -7.63 -4.34 6.22
CA LYS A 71 -6.72 -5.39 6.66
C LYS A 71 -7.18 -6.79 6.30
N ALA A 72 -8.41 -7.16 6.66
CA ALA A 72 -8.94 -8.51 6.41
C ALA A 72 -9.04 -8.79 4.90
N PHE A 73 -9.37 -7.76 4.11
CA PHE A 73 -9.44 -7.85 2.66
C PHE A 73 -8.07 -8.15 2.04
N ILE A 74 -7.03 -7.36 2.37
CA ILE A 74 -5.68 -7.58 1.84
C ILE A 74 -5.06 -8.88 2.37
N GLU A 75 -5.30 -9.23 3.63
CA GLU A 75 -4.86 -10.52 4.21
C GLU A 75 -5.51 -11.70 3.48
N SER A 76 -6.80 -11.60 3.13
CA SER A 76 -7.48 -12.65 2.35
C SER A 76 -6.89 -12.82 0.95
N ILE A 77 -6.51 -11.73 0.28
CA ILE A 77 -5.83 -11.80 -1.02
C ILE A 77 -4.46 -12.47 -0.88
N CYS A 78 -3.72 -12.12 0.17
CA CYS A 78 -2.43 -12.72 0.45
C CYS A 78 -2.51 -14.21 0.82
N ASP A 79 -3.55 -14.63 1.55
CA ASP A 79 -3.78 -16.02 1.91
C ASP A 79 -4.40 -16.84 0.75
N PHE A 80 -5.07 -16.21 -0.21
CA PHE A 80 -5.69 -16.91 -1.34
C PHE A 80 -4.64 -17.52 -2.31
N ASN A 81 -3.37 -17.14 -2.22
CA ASN A 81 -2.31 -17.56 -3.16
C ASN A 81 -1.36 -18.65 -2.63
N ILE A 82 -1.74 -19.42 -1.60
CA ILE A 82 -0.95 -20.59 -1.14
C ILE A 82 -1.45 -21.94 -1.69
N GLY A 83 -2.11 -21.97 -2.84
CA GLY A 83 -2.84 -23.18 -3.28
C GLY A 83 -3.00 -23.43 -4.78
N PHE A 84 -1.97 -23.24 -5.61
CA PHE A 84 -1.93 -23.85 -6.96
C PHE A 84 -0.59 -24.55 -7.24
#